data_AF-A0A7S0ZNY5-F1
#
_entry.id   AF-A0A7S0ZNY5-F1
#
_cell.length_a   1.000
_cell.length_b   1.000
_cell.length_c   1.000
_cell.angle_alpha   90.00
_cell.angle_beta   90.00
_cell.angle_gamma   90.00
#
_symmetry.space_group_name_H-M   'P 1'
#
loop_
_entity.id
_entity.type
_entity.pdbx_description
1 polymer ?
#
loop_
_entity_poly.entity_id
_entity_poly.type
_entity_poly.pdbx_seq_one_letter_code
_entity_poly.pdbx_strand_id
1 'polypeptide(L)'
;LDWWWHSDIGAHPISLRFAVEETERGFVRGRTEHIAHVAVLWLCLQAFITALFTVVHVLNNTSAESTEHATLVTYVSCGLVGAALCLAVLVWVGLRRGWSLFGDSRNGFWRMEGFIVMGIIVFFVLFLTTDSWYLARLLGVDPWRASESSHHNDTHVLLMIDMFIALSHMLLPVRWCTIWPLELAGLCSYVVLAKGLGSAEAPGSVHQSFFLLAVLIFIGAWGKRRSEWHERKAFCGLITERTLRVRAERGSASSNHRFHQHSFNDS
;
A
#
# COMPACT_ATOMS: atom_id res chain seq x y z
N LEU A 1 0.17 1.31 30.30
CA LEU A 1 0.01 0.22 29.31
C LEU A 1 -1.46 0.09 28.86
N ASP A 2 -2.26 1.16 28.96
CA ASP A 2 -3.70 1.17 28.59
C ASP A 2 -3.98 1.29 27.09
N TRP A 3 -2.92 1.29 26.26
CA TRP A 3 -3.00 1.42 24.81
C TRP A 3 -3.70 0.25 24.08
N TRP A 4 -3.96 -0.86 24.78
CA TRP A 4 -4.62 -2.02 24.19
C TRP A 4 -6.14 -2.02 24.35
N TRP A 5 -6.70 -1.12 25.18
CA TRP A 5 -8.13 -1.06 25.45
C TRP A 5 -8.73 0.15 24.75
N HIS A 6 -8.87 0.02 23.45
CA HIS A 6 -9.62 0.90 22.57
C HIS A 6 -11.15 0.72 22.74
N SER A 7 -11.61 0.66 23.99
CA SER A 7 -13.02 0.41 24.34
C SER A 7 -13.96 1.49 23.84
N ASP A 8 -13.46 2.71 23.67
CA ASP A 8 -14.31 3.90 23.48
C ASP A 8 -15.13 3.88 22.19
N ILE A 9 -14.69 3.15 21.15
CA ILE A 9 -15.42 3.03 19.88
C ILE A 9 -15.94 1.62 19.61
N GLY A 10 -15.78 0.69 20.56
CA GLY A 10 -16.20 -0.71 20.40
C GLY A 10 -15.49 -1.44 19.24
N ALA A 11 -14.22 -1.12 18.97
CA ALA A 11 -13.42 -1.77 17.95
C ALA A 11 -12.49 -2.83 18.54
N HIS A 12 -12.26 -3.92 17.79
CA HIS A 12 -11.35 -4.99 18.18
C HIS A 12 -9.91 -4.46 18.23
N PRO A 13 -9.12 -4.75 19.28
CA PRO A 13 -7.83 -4.10 19.51
C PRO A 13 -6.81 -4.39 18.40
N ILE A 14 -6.81 -5.61 17.89
CA ILE A 14 -5.93 -6.03 16.79
C ILE A 14 -6.51 -5.48 15.47
N SER A 15 -7.51 -6.14 14.88
CA SER A 15 -8.02 -5.79 13.54
C SER A 15 -8.65 -4.41 13.38
N LEU A 16 -8.88 -3.66 14.48
CA LEU A 16 -9.64 -2.40 14.52
C LEU A 16 -11.08 -2.50 14.00
N ARG A 17 -11.58 -3.72 13.76
CA ARG A 17 -12.94 -3.95 13.26
C ARG A 17 -13.98 -3.55 14.30
N PHE A 18 -15.05 -2.87 13.90
CA PHE A 18 -16.17 -2.60 14.82
C PHE A 18 -16.85 -3.90 15.25
N ALA A 19 -17.23 -3.99 16.53
CA ALA A 19 -17.98 -5.13 17.07
C ALA A 19 -19.38 -5.26 16.43
N VAL A 20 -20.02 -4.13 16.14
CA VAL A 20 -21.32 -4.08 15.45
C VAL A 20 -21.12 -4.21 13.94
N GLU A 21 -21.68 -5.27 13.36
CA GLU A 21 -21.45 -5.60 11.95
C GLU A 21 -21.98 -4.54 10.98
N GLU A 22 -23.14 -3.94 11.28
CA GLU A 22 -23.73 -2.89 10.42
C GLU A 22 -22.84 -1.65 10.34
N THR A 23 -22.25 -1.24 11.46
CA THR A 23 -21.29 -0.14 11.53
C THR A 23 -20.04 -0.44 10.69
N GLU A 24 -19.50 -1.65 10.79
CA GLU A 24 -18.36 -2.08 9.95
C GLU A 24 -18.72 -2.10 8.47
N ARG A 25 -19.89 -2.61 8.09
CA ARG A 25 -20.34 -2.59 6.69
C ARG A 25 -20.49 -1.16 6.17
N GLY A 26 -21.04 -0.25 6.98
CA GLY A 26 -21.14 1.16 6.64
C GLY A 26 -19.79 1.82 6.40
N PHE A 27 -18.81 1.55 7.29
CA PHE A 27 -17.44 2.05 7.16
C PHE A 27 -16.76 1.51 5.89
N VAL A 28 -16.84 0.19 5.68
CA VAL A 28 -16.24 -0.49 4.52
C VAL A 28 -16.84 0.03 3.23
N ARG A 29 -18.17 0.13 3.13
CA ARG A 29 -18.85 0.61 1.91
C ARG A 29 -18.37 2.00 1.51
N GLY A 30 -18.25 2.92 2.48
CA GLY A 30 -17.72 4.26 2.24
C GLY A 30 -16.27 4.28 1.71
N ARG A 31 -15.43 3.33 2.14
CA ARG A 31 -14.04 3.21 1.65
C ARG A 31 -13.92 2.48 0.32
N THR A 32 -14.81 1.52 0.08
CA THR A 32 -14.72 0.61 -1.07
C THR A 32 -14.85 1.42 -2.35
N GLU A 33 -15.80 2.36 -2.46
CA GLU A 33 -15.95 3.20 -3.65
C GLU A 33 -14.67 3.99 -4.00
N HIS A 34 -13.93 4.41 -2.97
CA HIS A 34 -12.68 5.15 -3.13
C HIS A 34 -11.47 4.25 -3.42
N ILE A 35 -11.47 2.98 -2.96
CA ILE A 35 -10.29 2.09 -3.08
C ILE A 35 -9.93 1.80 -4.53
N ALA A 36 -10.91 1.62 -5.41
CA ALA A 36 -10.65 1.30 -6.81
C ALA A 36 -9.97 2.47 -7.52
N HIS A 37 -10.48 3.69 -7.33
CA HIS A 37 -9.89 4.90 -7.90
C HIS A 37 -8.48 5.16 -7.37
N VAL A 38 -8.27 4.99 -6.06
CA VAL A 38 -6.93 5.21 -5.48
C VAL A 38 -5.96 4.10 -5.84
N ALA A 39 -6.41 2.85 -5.95
CA ALA A 39 -5.56 1.76 -6.44
C ALA A 39 -5.10 2.02 -7.88
N VAL A 40 -5.98 2.55 -8.74
CA VAL A 40 -5.61 2.98 -10.10
C VAL A 40 -4.57 4.09 -10.05
N LEU A 41 -4.81 5.13 -9.24
CA LEU A 41 -3.88 6.25 -9.09
C LEU A 41 -2.50 5.77 -8.59
N TRP A 42 -2.49 4.87 -7.61
CA TRP A 42 -1.28 4.24 -7.10
C TRP A 42 -0.53 3.48 -8.20
N LEU A 43 -1.23 2.64 -8.97
CA LEU A 43 -0.62 1.89 -10.08
C LEU A 43 -0.06 2.82 -11.16
N CYS A 44 -0.77 3.90 -11.51
CA CYS A 44 -0.29 4.88 -12.48
C CYS A 44 0.95 5.63 -11.98
N LEU A 45 0.93 6.09 -10.73
CA LEU A 45 2.07 6.77 -10.12
C LEU A 45 3.29 5.84 -10.07
N GLN A 46 3.07 4.59 -9.69
CA GLN A 46 4.14 3.60 -9.61
C GLN A 46 4.72 3.28 -10.99
N ALA A 47 3.86 3.08 -11.99
CA ALA A 47 4.28 2.89 -13.38
C ALA A 47 5.10 4.08 -13.89
N PHE A 48 4.69 5.31 -13.56
CA PHE A 48 5.42 6.52 -13.92
C PHE A 48 6.81 6.58 -13.27
N ILE A 49 6.90 6.33 -11.96
CA ILE A 49 8.17 6.30 -11.23
C ILE A 49 9.10 5.23 -11.82
N THR A 50 8.59 4.03 -12.07
CA THR A 50 9.35 2.94 -12.67
C THR A 50 9.85 3.27 -14.07
N ALA A 51 9.00 3.88 -14.92
CA ALA A 51 9.40 4.33 -16.25
C ALA A 51 10.50 5.41 -16.18
N LEU A 52 10.35 6.40 -15.30
CA LEU A 52 11.34 7.45 -15.09
C LEU A 52 12.68 6.86 -14.63
N PHE A 53 12.65 5.93 -13.67
CA PHE A 53 13.85 5.25 -13.18
C PHE A 53 14.56 4.50 -14.30
N THR A 54 13.80 3.81 -15.15
CA THR A 54 14.33 3.09 -16.31
C THR A 54 14.97 4.02 -17.33
N VAL A 55 14.34 5.17 -17.62
CA VAL A 55 14.91 6.17 -18.52
C VAL A 55 16.23 6.71 -17.97
N VAL A 56 16.27 7.08 -16.70
CA VAL A 56 17.51 7.54 -16.04
C VAL A 56 18.60 6.45 -16.09
N HIS A 57 18.22 5.21 -15.80
CA HIS A 57 19.14 4.07 -15.86
C HIS A 57 19.73 3.87 -17.26
N VAL A 58 18.89 3.87 -18.29
CA VAL A 58 19.32 3.75 -19.69
C VAL A 58 20.24 4.91 -20.09
N LEU A 59 19.85 6.15 -19.77
CA LEU A 59 20.66 7.33 -20.11
C LEU A 59 22.05 7.28 -19.46
N ASN A 60 22.11 6.88 -18.20
CA ASN A 60 23.38 6.75 -17.46
C ASN A 60 24.27 5.62 -18.02
N ASN A 61 23.68 4.55 -18.55
CA ASN A 61 24.45 3.44 -19.13
C ASN A 61 24.88 3.69 -20.58
N THR A 62 24.11 4.49 -21.34
CA THR A 62 24.47 4.83 -22.74
C THR A 62 25.60 5.85 -22.87
N SER A 63 25.88 6.63 -21.82
CA SER A 63 26.91 7.67 -21.84
C SER A 63 28.32 7.16 -21.49
N ALA A 64 28.42 6.00 -20.84
CA ALA A 64 29.68 5.31 -20.58
C ALA A 64 30.05 4.43 -21.79
N GLU A 65 31.34 4.22 -22.06
CA GLU A 65 31.81 3.17 -22.98
C GLU A 65 31.34 1.81 -22.46
N SER A 66 30.12 1.41 -22.82
CA SER A 66 29.43 0.30 -22.16
C SER A 66 30.05 -1.03 -22.60
N THR A 67 30.48 -1.82 -21.63
CA THR A 67 30.85 -3.23 -21.86
C THR A 67 29.63 -4.02 -22.34
N GLU A 68 29.84 -5.09 -23.12
CA GLU A 68 28.74 -5.97 -23.60
C GLU A 68 27.85 -6.46 -22.45
N HIS A 69 28.44 -6.68 -21.28
CA HIS A 69 27.73 -7.09 -20.07
C HIS A 69 26.79 -6.01 -19.53
N ALA A 70 27.20 -4.74 -19.52
CA ALA A 70 26.35 -3.63 -19.10
C ALA A 70 25.15 -3.45 -20.03
N THR A 71 25.36 -3.64 -21.34
CA THR A 71 24.28 -3.62 -22.34
C THR A 71 23.27 -4.75 -22.09
N LEU A 72 23.74 -5.98 -21.82
CA LEU A 72 22.87 -7.11 -21.49
C LEU A 72 22.01 -6.84 -20.24
N VAL A 73 22.63 -6.39 -19.15
CA VAL A 73 21.92 -6.06 -17.90
C VAL A 73 20.84 -4.99 -18.15
N THR A 74 21.16 -3.97 -18.95
CA THR A 74 20.22 -2.90 -19.30
C THR A 74 19.02 -3.44 -20.09
N TYR A 75 19.24 -4.30 -21.09
CA TYR A 75 18.14 -4.90 -21.86
C TYR A 75 17.23 -5.77 -21.01
N VAL A 76 17.80 -6.60 -20.13
CA VAL A 76 17.02 -7.44 -19.22
C VAL A 76 16.24 -6.58 -18.23
N SER A 77 16.84 -5.52 -17.69
CA SER A 77 16.17 -4.56 -16.80
C SER A 77 14.96 -3.90 -17.49
N CYS A 78 15.14 -3.40 -18.71
CA CYS A 78 14.04 -2.85 -19.52
C CYS A 78 12.93 -3.88 -19.77
N GLY A 79 13.29 -5.14 -20.04
CA GLY A 79 12.34 -6.24 -20.19
C GLY A 79 11.53 -6.52 -18.93
N LEU A 80 12.19 -6.56 -17.77
CA LEU A 80 11.54 -6.74 -16.46
C LEU A 80 10.59 -5.58 -16.14
N VAL A 81 10.99 -4.35 -16.45
CA VAL A 81 10.13 -3.16 -16.33
C VAL A 81 8.90 -3.28 -17.22
N GLY A 82 9.09 -3.66 -18.49
CA GLY A 82 7.98 -3.91 -19.42
C GLY A 82 7.01 -4.96 -18.87
N ALA A 83 7.54 -6.08 -18.35
CA ALA A 83 6.73 -7.12 -17.71
C ALA A 83 5.97 -6.61 -16.48
N ALA A 84 6.61 -5.80 -15.63
CA ALA A 84 5.97 -5.19 -14.47
C ALA A 84 4.82 -4.24 -14.87
N LEU A 85 5.01 -3.44 -15.93
CA LEU A 85 3.95 -2.58 -16.47
C LEU A 85 2.78 -3.39 -17.03
N CYS A 86 3.06 -4.47 -17.77
CA CYS A 86 2.02 -5.39 -18.24
C CYS A 86 1.25 -6.01 -17.07
N LEU A 87 1.96 -6.43 -16.02
CA LEU A 87 1.34 -6.95 -14.80
C LEU A 87 0.45 -5.91 -14.11
N ALA A 88 0.89 -4.65 -14.04
CA ALA A 88 0.07 -3.56 -13.47
C ALA A 88 -1.24 -3.38 -14.24
N VAL A 89 -1.21 -3.48 -15.58
CA VAL A 89 -2.41 -3.47 -16.43
C VAL A 89 -3.30 -4.69 -16.15
N LEU A 90 -2.72 -5.88 -15.99
CA LEU A 90 -3.49 -7.09 -15.67
C LEU A 90 -4.15 -7.00 -14.29
N VAL A 91 -3.44 -6.48 -13.28
CA VAL A 91 -3.99 -6.21 -11.94
C VAL A 91 -5.14 -5.21 -12.06
N TRP A 92 -4.98 -4.13 -12.83
CA TRP A 92 -6.05 -3.16 -13.05
C TRP A 92 -7.31 -3.78 -13.68
N VAL A 93 -7.14 -4.57 -14.73
CA VAL A 93 -8.26 -5.29 -15.38
C VAL A 93 -8.91 -6.27 -14.39
N GLY A 94 -8.09 -6.98 -13.62
CA GLY A 94 -8.52 -7.89 -12.56
C GLY A 94 -9.34 -7.18 -11.49
N LEU A 95 -8.92 -6.00 -11.04
CA LEU A 95 -9.64 -5.17 -10.08
C LEU A 95 -10.98 -4.71 -10.66
N ARG A 96 -11.02 -4.25 -11.90
CA ARG A 96 -12.26 -3.80 -12.54
C ARG A 96 -13.28 -4.94 -12.68
N ARG A 97 -12.82 -6.14 -13.06
CA ARG A 97 -13.70 -7.32 -13.15
C ARG A 97 -14.09 -7.86 -11.78
N GLY A 98 -13.13 -7.98 -10.86
CA GLY A 98 -13.35 -8.42 -9.48
C GLY A 98 -14.36 -7.53 -8.76
N TRP A 99 -14.30 -6.23 -9.00
CA TRP A 99 -15.29 -5.28 -8.51
C TRP A 99 -16.71 -5.61 -8.97
N SER A 100 -16.91 -5.83 -10.28
CA SER A 100 -18.24 -6.19 -10.80
C SER A 100 -18.79 -7.51 -10.27
N LEU A 101 -17.92 -8.45 -9.91
CA LEU A 101 -18.32 -9.78 -9.46
C LEU A 101 -18.52 -9.85 -7.93
N PHE A 102 -17.74 -9.09 -7.17
CA PHE A 102 -17.64 -9.27 -5.72
C PHE A 102 -18.01 -8.04 -4.90
N GLY A 103 -18.30 -6.89 -5.54
CA GLY A 103 -18.53 -5.60 -4.88
C GLY A 103 -19.56 -5.64 -3.76
N ASP A 104 -20.64 -6.40 -3.93
CA ASP A 104 -21.71 -6.49 -2.92
C ASP A 104 -21.48 -7.58 -1.86
N SER A 105 -20.48 -8.44 -2.04
CA SER A 105 -20.26 -9.57 -1.14
C SER A 105 -19.37 -9.17 0.06
N ARG A 106 -19.76 -9.60 1.27
CA ARG A 106 -18.98 -9.39 2.51
C ARG A 106 -17.52 -9.88 2.38
N ASN A 107 -17.31 -10.97 1.66
CA ASN A 107 -15.98 -11.55 1.43
C ASN A 107 -15.25 -10.90 0.25
N GLY A 108 -15.96 -10.19 -0.61
CA GLY A 108 -15.41 -9.54 -1.80
C GLY A 108 -14.38 -8.48 -1.42
N PHE A 109 -14.66 -7.70 -0.39
CA PHE A 109 -13.74 -6.67 0.08
C PHE A 109 -12.36 -7.23 0.47
N TRP A 110 -12.32 -8.29 1.30
CA TRP A 110 -11.07 -8.93 1.71
C TRP A 110 -10.30 -9.54 0.53
N ARG A 111 -11.03 -10.12 -0.43
CA ARG A 111 -10.43 -10.66 -1.66
C ARG A 111 -9.83 -9.56 -2.52
N MET A 112 -10.51 -8.41 -2.62
CA MET A 112 -10.03 -7.25 -3.36
C MET A 112 -8.80 -6.64 -2.70
N GLU A 113 -8.83 -6.36 -1.40
CA GLU A 113 -7.66 -5.87 -0.65
C GLU A 113 -6.47 -6.83 -0.80
N GLY A 114 -6.71 -8.14 -0.61
CA GLY A 114 -5.68 -9.17 -0.77
C GLY A 114 -5.11 -9.20 -2.19
N PHE A 115 -5.96 -9.11 -3.22
CA PHE A 115 -5.52 -9.08 -4.61
C PHE A 115 -4.69 -7.83 -4.93
N ILE A 116 -5.07 -6.66 -4.42
CA ILE A 116 -4.29 -5.42 -4.53
C ILE A 116 -2.91 -5.62 -3.90
N VAL A 117 -2.87 -6.06 -2.63
CA VAL A 117 -1.60 -6.24 -1.89
C VAL A 117 -0.69 -7.26 -2.57
N MET A 118 -1.23 -8.38 -3.05
CA MET A 118 -0.45 -9.37 -3.79
C MET A 118 0.08 -8.81 -5.11
N GLY A 119 -0.73 -8.06 -5.85
CA GLY A 119 -0.28 -7.38 -7.07
C GLY A 119 0.86 -6.40 -6.80
N ILE A 120 0.76 -5.63 -5.71
CA ILE A 120 1.82 -4.72 -5.26
C ILE A 120 3.09 -5.49 -4.92
N ILE A 121 3.00 -6.58 -4.17
CA ILE A 121 4.16 -7.40 -3.80
C ILE A 121 4.88 -7.93 -5.06
N VAL A 122 4.15 -8.49 -6.03
CA VAL A 122 4.76 -9.02 -7.25
C VAL A 122 5.42 -7.89 -8.05
N PHE A 123 4.73 -6.76 -8.22
CA PHE A 123 5.30 -5.60 -8.91
C PHE A 123 6.57 -5.09 -8.20
N PHE A 124 6.50 -4.97 -6.88
CA PHE A 124 7.59 -4.54 -6.02
C PHE A 124 8.82 -5.45 -6.15
N VAL A 125 8.64 -6.77 -6.08
CA VAL A 125 9.74 -7.73 -6.25
C VAL A 125 10.36 -7.63 -7.64
N LEU A 126 9.54 -7.58 -8.70
CA LEU A 126 10.04 -7.39 -10.07
C LEU A 126 10.83 -6.09 -10.18
N PHE A 127 10.35 -5.01 -9.58
CA PHE A 127 11.04 -3.73 -9.60
C PHE A 127 12.38 -3.76 -8.85
N LEU A 128 12.45 -4.39 -7.68
CA LEU A 128 13.73 -4.55 -6.96
C LEU A 128 14.77 -5.33 -7.76
N THR A 129 14.34 -6.32 -8.57
CA THR A 129 15.26 -7.06 -9.44
C THR A 129 15.82 -6.24 -10.61
N THR A 130 15.35 -5.01 -10.82
CA THR A 130 15.89 -4.11 -11.86
C THR A 130 17.17 -3.39 -11.41
N ASP A 131 17.52 -3.44 -10.13
CA ASP A 131 18.78 -2.89 -9.62
C ASP A 131 19.96 -3.60 -10.29
N SER A 132 20.88 -2.83 -10.89
CA SER A 132 21.95 -3.37 -11.74
C SER A 132 22.88 -4.31 -11.00
N TRP A 133 23.16 -4.07 -9.72
CA TRP A 133 24.03 -4.92 -8.93
C TRP A 133 23.42 -6.31 -8.75
N TYR A 134 22.17 -6.35 -8.29
CA TYR A 134 21.45 -7.59 -8.04
C TYR A 134 21.07 -8.31 -9.33
N LEU A 135 20.74 -7.57 -10.38
CA LEU A 135 20.45 -8.15 -11.70
C LEU A 135 21.69 -8.79 -12.33
N ALA A 136 22.86 -8.14 -12.24
CA ALA A 136 24.10 -8.73 -12.72
C ALA A 136 24.40 -10.06 -11.98
N ARG A 137 24.22 -10.09 -10.65
CA ARG A 137 24.36 -11.32 -9.85
C ARG A 137 23.37 -12.41 -10.28
N LEU A 138 22.11 -12.06 -10.53
CA LEU A 138 21.10 -13.01 -11.04
C LEU A 138 21.45 -13.61 -12.40
N LEU A 139 22.11 -12.80 -13.26
CA LEU A 139 22.58 -13.24 -14.57
C LEU A 139 23.93 -13.99 -14.52
N GLY A 140 24.52 -14.16 -13.33
CA GLY A 140 25.83 -14.79 -13.17
C GLY A 140 26.99 -13.93 -13.69
N VAL A 141 26.76 -12.63 -13.90
CA VAL A 141 27.78 -11.66 -14.32
C VAL A 141 28.40 -11.05 -13.08
N ASP A 142 29.72 -10.83 -13.12
CA ASP A 142 30.41 -10.09 -12.06
C ASP A 142 29.88 -8.64 -12.02
N PRO A 143 29.19 -8.21 -10.96
CA PRO A 143 28.56 -6.89 -10.91
C PRO A 143 29.58 -5.75 -11.04
N TRP A 144 30.83 -5.97 -10.62
CA TRP A 144 31.91 -5.00 -10.77
C TRP A 144 32.26 -4.70 -12.23
N ARG A 145 32.08 -5.68 -13.13
CA ARG A 145 32.29 -5.52 -14.58
C ARG A 145 31.06 -4.97 -15.30
N ALA A 146 29.88 -5.22 -14.74
CA ALA A 146 28.63 -4.77 -15.32
C ALA A 146 28.32 -3.29 -15.00
N SER A 147 28.96 -2.71 -13.99
CA SER A 147 28.69 -1.34 -13.55
C SER A 147 29.96 -0.65 -13.06
N GLU A 148 30.87 -0.31 -13.96
CA GLU A 148 32.14 0.34 -13.58
C GLU A 148 31.98 1.76 -12.99
N SER A 149 30.82 2.39 -13.17
CA SER A 149 30.61 3.82 -12.87
C SER A 149 29.72 4.11 -11.65
N SER A 150 29.09 3.11 -11.03
CA SER A 150 28.12 3.37 -9.96
C SER A 150 28.72 3.20 -8.56
N HIS A 151 28.48 4.19 -7.69
CA HIS A 151 28.69 4.04 -6.26
C HIS A 151 27.70 2.99 -5.74
N HIS A 152 28.11 1.71 -5.77
CA HIS A 152 27.29 0.60 -5.33
C HIS A 152 27.04 0.67 -3.83
N ASN A 153 25.79 0.92 -3.47
CA ASN A 153 25.35 1.00 -2.09
C ASN A 153 23.92 0.45 -2.00
N ASP A 154 23.67 -0.41 -1.01
CA ASP A 154 22.34 -0.99 -0.75
C ASP A 154 21.31 0.09 -0.38
N THR A 155 21.75 1.28 -0.01
CA THR A 155 20.91 2.47 0.28
C THR A 155 19.87 2.71 -0.80
N HIS A 156 20.22 2.49 -2.07
CA HIS A 156 19.29 2.68 -3.18
C HIS A 156 18.13 1.66 -3.13
N VAL A 157 18.44 0.37 -2.95
CA VAL A 157 17.44 -0.69 -2.78
C VAL A 157 16.60 -0.45 -1.53
N LEU A 158 17.22 -0.09 -0.42
CA LEU A 158 16.52 0.23 0.83
C LEU A 158 15.55 1.40 0.67
N LEU A 159 15.96 2.45 -0.03
CA LEU A 159 15.11 3.61 -0.32
C LEU A 159 13.95 3.24 -1.24
N MET A 160 14.16 2.34 -2.21
CA MET A 160 13.07 1.80 -3.01
C MET A 160 12.07 1.03 -2.15
N ILE A 161 12.55 0.16 -1.25
CA ILE A 161 11.67 -0.57 -0.32
C ILE A 161 10.85 0.39 0.53
N ASP A 162 11.50 1.38 1.14
CA ASP A 162 10.82 2.38 1.95
C ASP A 162 9.81 3.19 1.14
N MET A 163 10.19 3.67 -0.05
CA MET A 163 9.30 4.42 -0.94
C MET A 163 8.03 3.62 -1.28
N PHE A 164 8.15 2.35 -1.62
CA PHE A 164 6.99 1.50 -1.94
C PHE A 164 6.05 1.32 -0.75
N ILE A 165 6.62 1.03 0.42
CA ILE A 165 5.85 0.84 1.66
C ILE A 165 5.17 2.17 2.04
N ALA A 166 5.92 3.27 2.05
CA ALA A 166 5.42 4.60 2.38
C ALA A 166 4.29 5.05 1.42
N LEU A 167 4.48 4.91 0.10
CA LEU A 167 3.45 5.23 -0.89
C LEU A 167 2.20 4.37 -0.69
N SER A 168 2.38 3.08 -0.39
CA SER A 168 1.26 2.17 -0.09
C SER A 168 0.52 2.59 1.18
N HIS A 169 1.23 3.04 2.22
CA HIS A 169 0.63 3.50 3.47
C HIS A 169 -0.17 4.79 3.29
N MET A 170 0.36 5.74 2.50
CA MET A 170 -0.23 7.06 2.30
C MET A 170 -1.43 7.04 1.35
N LEU A 171 -1.30 6.33 0.23
CA LEU A 171 -2.32 6.38 -0.82
C LEU A 171 -3.38 5.32 -0.59
N LEU A 172 -3.03 4.08 -0.30
CA LEU A 172 -4.01 3.00 -0.33
C LEU A 172 -4.86 2.99 0.94
N PRO A 173 -6.20 3.08 0.81
CA PRO A 173 -7.11 2.92 1.93
C PRO A 173 -7.33 1.43 2.21
N VAL A 174 -6.24 0.68 2.40
CA VAL A 174 -6.26 -0.72 2.88
C VAL A 174 -6.25 -0.74 4.40
N ARG A 175 -6.76 -1.83 4.98
CA ARG A 175 -6.64 -2.10 6.42
C ARG A 175 -5.19 -2.38 6.81
N TRP A 176 -4.83 -2.00 8.03
CA TRP A 176 -3.49 -2.25 8.56
C TRP A 176 -3.15 -3.75 8.59
N CYS A 177 -4.11 -4.62 8.90
CA CYS A 177 -3.86 -6.07 8.96
C CYS A 177 -3.59 -6.69 7.58
N THR A 178 -4.12 -6.10 6.51
CA THR A 178 -3.88 -6.55 5.13
C THR A 178 -2.58 -6.02 4.55
N ILE A 179 -1.97 -4.98 5.13
CA ILE A 179 -0.70 -4.42 4.65
C ILE A 179 0.52 -5.18 5.16
N TRP A 180 0.38 -5.93 6.26
CA TRP A 180 1.46 -6.70 6.87
C TRP A 180 2.22 -7.62 5.90
N PRO A 181 1.57 -8.36 4.96
CA PRO A 181 2.30 -9.17 3.99
C PRO A 181 3.24 -8.35 3.10
N LEU A 182 2.90 -7.10 2.79
CA LEU A 182 3.76 -6.20 2.01
C LEU A 182 5.00 -5.79 2.80
N GLU A 183 4.82 -5.43 4.07
CA GLU A 183 5.93 -5.10 4.98
C GLU A 183 6.90 -6.27 5.14
N LEU A 184 6.35 -7.48 5.34
CA LEU A 184 7.14 -8.70 5.43
C LEU A 184 7.85 -9.01 4.09
N ALA A 185 7.17 -8.82 2.96
CA ALA A 185 7.79 -8.98 1.65
C ALA A 185 8.96 -8.01 1.45
N GLY A 186 8.86 -6.78 1.94
CA GLY A 186 9.96 -5.81 1.93
C GLY A 186 11.19 -6.30 2.68
N LEU A 187 11.01 -6.75 3.92
CA LEU A 187 12.09 -7.31 4.74
C LEU A 187 12.71 -8.56 4.11
N CYS A 188 11.86 -9.50 3.68
CA CYS A 188 12.31 -10.74 3.06
C CYS A 188 13.07 -10.48 1.76
N SER A 189 12.60 -9.54 0.94
CA SER A 189 13.28 -9.18 -0.32
C SER A 189 14.67 -8.63 -0.05
N TYR A 190 14.82 -7.71 0.93
CA TYR A 190 16.15 -7.20 1.28
C TYR A 190 17.09 -8.31 1.76
N VAL A 191 16.61 -9.22 2.62
CA VAL A 191 17.42 -10.35 3.10
C VAL A 191 17.85 -11.27 1.95
N VAL A 192 16.92 -11.63 1.06
CA VAL A 192 17.22 -12.49 -0.10
C VAL A 192 18.23 -11.83 -1.03
N LEU A 193 18.08 -10.54 -1.31
CA LEU A 193 19.02 -9.79 -2.15
C LEU A 193 20.39 -9.68 -1.45
N ALA A 194 20.46 -9.07 -0.27
CA ALA A 194 21.72 -8.74 0.39
C ALA A 194 22.48 -9.97 0.90
N LYS A 195 21.80 -10.99 1.43
CA LYS A 195 22.44 -12.22 1.95
C LYS A 195 22.48 -13.36 0.94
N GLY A 196 21.46 -13.49 0.10
CA GLY A 196 21.38 -14.56 -0.89
C GLY A 196 22.22 -14.29 -2.13
N LEU A 197 22.12 -13.09 -2.72
CA LEU A 197 22.89 -12.72 -3.92
C LEU A 197 24.23 -12.03 -3.60
N GLY A 198 24.35 -11.49 -2.39
CA GLY A 198 25.54 -10.80 -1.90
C GLY A 198 25.44 -9.29 -2.10
N SER A 199 25.49 -8.56 -0.99
CA SER A 199 25.53 -7.10 -0.94
C SER A 199 26.85 -6.53 -1.45
N ALA A 200 26.81 -5.30 -1.95
CA ALA A 200 28.01 -4.49 -2.24
C ALA A 200 28.66 -3.93 -0.98
N GLU A 201 27.93 -3.89 0.14
CA GLU A 201 28.41 -3.32 1.40
C GLU A 201 29.26 -4.31 2.21
N ALA A 202 30.02 -3.75 3.16
CA ALA A 202 30.71 -4.55 4.16
C ALA A 202 29.70 -5.40 4.96
N PRO A 203 30.06 -6.63 5.39
CA PRO A 203 29.14 -7.54 6.07
C PRO A 203 28.45 -6.96 7.32
N GLY A 204 29.14 -6.09 8.06
CA GLY A 204 28.61 -5.40 9.23
C GLY A 204 27.52 -4.38 8.89
N SER A 205 27.66 -3.66 7.78
CA SER A 205 26.69 -2.65 7.34
C SER A 205 25.35 -3.27 6.94
N VAL A 206 25.36 -4.45 6.31
CA VAL A 206 24.14 -5.19 5.94
C VAL A 206 23.23 -5.45 7.15
N HIS A 207 23.82 -5.80 8.30
CA HIS A 207 23.04 -6.04 9.53
C HIS A 207 22.47 -4.74 10.11
N GLN A 208 23.22 -3.64 10.04
CA GLN A 208 22.76 -2.32 10.47
C GLN A 208 21.62 -1.82 9.56
N SER A 209 21.79 -1.93 8.25
CA SER A 209 20.79 -1.59 7.23
C SER A 209 19.50 -2.40 7.40
N PHE A 210 19.61 -3.71 7.64
CA PHE A 210 18.45 -4.55 7.95
C PHE A 210 17.72 -4.10 9.21
N PHE A 211 18.47 -3.81 10.29
CA PHE A 211 17.88 -3.35 11.55
C PHE A 211 17.16 -2.01 11.37
N LEU A 212 17.77 -1.06 10.67
CA LEU A 212 17.16 0.23 10.37
C LEU A 212 15.90 0.09 9.52
N LEU A 213 15.91 -0.77 8.49
CA LEU A 213 14.73 -1.08 7.69
C LEU A 213 13.60 -1.67 8.54
N ALA A 214 13.92 -2.61 9.45
CA ALA A 214 12.95 -3.21 10.34
C ALA A 214 12.31 -2.19 11.31
N VAL A 215 13.12 -1.27 11.85
CA VAL A 215 12.62 -0.17 12.69
C VAL A 215 11.74 0.77 11.88
N LEU A 216 12.14 1.12 10.66
CA LEU A 216 11.39 2.01 9.77
C LEU A 216 10.02 1.42 9.41
N ILE A 217 10.00 0.14 9.01
CA ILE A 217 8.77 -0.61 8.72
C ILE A 217 7.88 -0.68 9.97
N PHE A 218 8.45 -0.97 11.14
CA PHE A 218 7.69 -1.00 12.39
C PHE A 218 7.02 0.36 12.70
N ILE A 219 7.76 1.46 12.56
CA ILE A 219 7.24 2.82 12.76
C ILE A 219 6.15 3.12 11.71
N GLY A 220 6.36 2.73 10.45
CA GLY A 220 5.39 2.86 9.37
C GLY A 220 4.09 2.10 9.65
N ALA A 221 4.19 0.85 10.08
CA ALA A 221 3.08 -0.02 10.46
C ALA A 221 2.28 0.59 11.62
N TRP A 222 3.00 1.08 12.63
CA TRP A 222 2.42 1.76 13.78
C TRP A 222 1.67 3.03 13.37
N GLY A 223 2.29 3.85 12.51
CA GLY A 223 1.67 5.04 11.93
C GLY A 223 0.39 4.72 11.16
N LYS A 224 0.41 3.67 10.32
CA LYS A 224 -0.76 3.22 9.57
C LYS A 224 -1.89 2.76 10.49
N ARG A 225 -1.59 1.95 11.50
CA ARG A 225 -2.57 1.51 12.50
C ARG A 225 -3.20 2.69 13.24
N ARG A 226 -2.38 3.67 13.64
CA ARG A 226 -2.87 4.89 14.31
C ARG A 226 -3.73 5.76 13.39
N SER A 227 -3.36 5.89 12.12
CA SER A 227 -4.16 6.61 11.12
C SER A 227 -5.53 5.95 10.92
N GLU A 228 -5.57 4.63 10.75
CA GLU A 228 -6.86 3.90 10.62
C GLU A 228 -7.72 4.05 11.88
N TRP A 229 -7.12 4.03 13.07
CA TRP A 229 -7.83 4.29 14.31
C TRP A 229 -8.51 5.66 14.33
N HIS A 230 -7.80 6.72 13.94
CA HIS A 230 -8.36 8.07 13.88
C HIS A 230 -9.50 8.17 12.86
N GLU A 231 -9.39 7.53 11.71
CA GLU A 231 -10.47 7.47 10.70
C GLU A 231 -11.72 6.79 11.25
N ARG A 232 -11.56 5.65 11.94
CA ARG A 232 -12.67 4.92 12.56
C ARG A 232 -13.33 5.75 13.66
N LYS A 233 -12.55 6.44 14.49
CA LYS A 233 -13.06 7.36 15.50
C LYS A 233 -13.86 8.52 14.88
N ALA A 234 -13.34 9.11 13.80
CA ALA A 234 -14.05 10.17 13.07
C ALA A 234 -15.37 9.67 12.48
N PHE A 235 -15.38 8.45 11.92
CA PHE A 235 -16.60 7.80 11.42
C PHE A 235 -17.68 7.60 12.50
N CYS A 236 -17.29 7.15 13.70
CA CYS A 236 -18.22 7.07 14.84
C CYS A 236 -18.81 8.43 15.23
N GLY A 237 -17.99 9.49 15.20
CA GLY A 237 -18.45 10.87 15.41
C GLY A 237 -19.53 11.28 14.41
N LEU A 238 -19.30 11.02 13.12
CA LEU A 238 -20.26 11.33 12.05
C LEU A 238 -21.57 10.55 12.20
N ILE A 239 -21.52 9.27 12.58
CA ILE A 239 -22.74 8.48 12.85
C ILE A 239 -23.53 9.07 14.02
N THR A 240 -22.84 9.44 15.09
CA THR A 240 -23.46 10.00 16.30
C THR A 240 -24.17 11.31 15.97
N GLU A 241 -23.51 12.21 15.24
CA GLU A 241 -24.07 13.48 14.80
C GLU A 241 -25.30 13.29 13.91
N ARG A 242 -25.22 12.40 12.91
CA ARG A 242 -26.36 12.09 12.03
C ARG A 242 -27.54 11.52 12.80
N THR A 243 -27.27 10.65 13.77
CA THR A 243 -28.31 10.06 14.63
C THR A 243 -29.01 11.13 15.48
N LEU A 244 -28.24 12.07 16.04
CA LEU A 244 -28.79 13.20 16.80
C LEU A 244 -29.65 14.12 15.92
N ARG A 245 -29.21 14.42 14.69
CA ARG A 245 -30.00 15.22 13.73
C ARG A 245 -31.34 14.57 13.40
N VAL A 246 -31.34 13.28 13.08
CA VAL A 246 -32.57 12.53 12.80
C VAL A 246 -33.51 12.51 14.00
N ARG A 247 -32.97 12.38 15.22
CA ARG A 247 -33.77 12.45 16.46
C ARG A 247 -34.38 13.84 16.68
N ALA A 248 -33.61 14.90 16.43
CA ALA A 248 -34.08 16.28 16.55
C ALA A 248 -35.19 16.58 15.52
N GLU A 249 -35.00 16.19 14.26
CA GLU A 249 -36.00 16.35 13.19
C GLU A 249 -37.30 15.60 13.49
N ARG A 250 -37.21 14.35 13.98
CA ARG A 250 -38.40 13.59 14.42
C ARG A 250 -39.10 14.25 15.61
N GLY A 251 -38.33 14.78 16.55
CA GLY A 251 -38.86 15.54 17.70
C GLY A 251 -39.65 16.77 17.24
N SER A 252 -39.06 17.58 16.37
CA SER A 252 -39.69 18.79 15.80
C SER A 252 -40.91 18.49 14.93
N ALA A 253 -40.90 17.40 14.16
CA ALA A 253 -42.07 16.98 13.39
C ALA A 253 -43.23 16.57 14.30
N SER A 254 -42.93 15.86 15.39
CA SER A 254 -43.94 15.42 16.36
C SER A 254 -44.56 16.58 17.15
N SER A 255 -43.78 17.62 17.48
CA SER A 255 -44.30 18.82 18.14
C SER A 255 -45.17 19.64 17.18
N ASN A 256 -44.73 19.82 15.93
CA ASN A 256 -45.52 20.55 14.92
C ASN A 256 -46.87 19.89 14.64
N HIS A 257 -46.92 18.55 14.63
CA HIS A 257 -48.19 17.83 14.46
C HIS A 257 -49.17 18.04 15.63
N ARG A 258 -48.68 18.12 16.87
CA ARG A 258 -49.53 18.43 18.05
C ARG A 258 -50.08 19.85 18.00
N PHE A 259 -49.27 20.82 17.56
CA PHE A 259 -49.74 22.20 17.42
C PHE A 259 -50.92 22.31 16.43
N HIS A 260 -50.84 21.61 15.29
CA HIS A 260 -51.94 21.59 14.32
C HIS A 260 -53.20 20.88 14.82
N GLN A 261 -53.08 19.82 15.65
CA GLN A 261 -54.25 19.17 16.25
C GLN A 261 -54.96 20.07 17.27
N HIS A 262 -54.20 20.80 18.10
CA HIS A 262 -54.80 21.74 19.06
C HIS A 262 -55.50 22.90 18.37
N SER A 263 -54.92 23.49 17.31
CA SER A 263 -55.57 24.59 16.58
C SER A 263 -56.91 24.20 15.94
N PHE A 264 -57.09 22.93 15.58
CA PHE A 264 -58.34 22.44 14.99
C PHE A 264 -59.45 22.20 16.02
N ASN A 265 -59.11 21.89 17.27
CA ASN A 265 -60.10 21.67 18.33
C ASN A 265 -60.60 22.98 18.96
N ASP A 266 -59.85 24.08 18.80
CA ASP A 266 -60.23 25.40 19.31
C ASP A 266 -61.07 26.22 18.29
N SER A 267 -61.44 25.61 17.15
CA SER A 267 -62.28 26.19 16.08
C SER A 267 -63.72 25.67 16.18
#